data_AF-A0A1A6GRF0-F1
#
_entry.id   AF-A0A1A6GRF0-F1
#
_cell.length_a   1.000
_cell.length_b   1.000
_cell.length_c   1.000
_cell.angle_alpha   90.00
_cell.angle_beta   90.00
_cell.angle_gamma   90.00
#
_symmetry.space_group_name_H-M   'P 1'
#
loop_
_entity.id
_entity.type
_entity.pdbx_description
1 polymer ?
#
loop_
_entity_poly.entity_id
_entity_poly.type
_entity_poly.pdbx_seq_one_letter_code
_entity_poly.pdbx_strand_id
1 'polypeptide(L)'
;MSQGGGATLPLGKLKVDDAHRTTLFTRYTPDDWYRSTLVSFQESNTSRHNSERLRVDTSRLIQDKYQQIRKTQVDTTQNLGERVNDIAFWKSEITHELDEMIGETNALTDLKRRLERALTETEAPLQEVDGILCCQERMRRHLDMAIAQLASDRAAQHELERDLSDKQTAFRIDDKCQHLRNTSEGVSYFRGVEKVDATVSVPESWAKFTDDNVLRSQSERAASAKMRDDIENLLIVTANEMWNQFNKILQEIFQTEMTIESIRKAIKEKSAFLKVAQTRLDERTRRPNIELCRDIAQLRLVNEVYEVDDTIQVLQQRLRDSEDTMQSLVHTKATLENELAIKANTLYIDQEKCMSMRKSYPNTLRLSHRKAHMEDTSICGQQPEAPLHRARAQLPATMLLLLLGILFLHVAVLVLLFVSTIVSVSAGGQG
;
A
#
# COMPACT_ATOMS: atom_id res chain seq x y z
N MET A 1 61.67 -65.64 16.71
CA MET A 1 61.72 -67.05 16.23
C MET A 1 62.94 -67.13 15.32
N SER A 2 63.90 -68.03 15.43
CA SER A 2 64.19 -69.13 16.35
C SER A 2 65.63 -69.55 16.03
N GLN A 3 66.47 -69.74 17.05
CA GLN A 3 67.54 -70.75 17.20
C GLN A 3 68.63 -70.87 16.10
N GLY A 4 69.91 -71.14 16.39
CA GLY A 4 70.58 -71.61 17.60
C GLY A 4 71.78 -72.51 17.23
N GLY A 5 72.80 -72.56 18.10
CA GLY A 5 73.84 -73.61 18.18
C GLY A 5 74.99 -73.50 17.17
N GLY A 6 76.28 -73.46 17.52
CA GLY A 6 76.98 -73.82 18.76
C GLY A 6 77.53 -75.25 18.69
N ALA A 7 78.86 -75.40 18.57
CA ALA A 7 79.72 -76.59 18.88
C ALA A 7 81.02 -76.54 18.04
N THR A 8 82.25 -76.90 18.45
CA THR A 8 82.95 -77.21 19.71
C THR A 8 84.46 -77.31 19.33
N LEU A 9 85.38 -76.88 20.21
CA LEU A 9 86.84 -77.14 20.15
C LEU A 9 87.14 -78.62 20.56
N PRO A 10 88.36 -79.21 20.36
CA PRO A 10 89.44 -79.04 21.34
C PRO A 10 90.91 -79.19 20.86
N LEU A 11 91.77 -78.80 21.80
CA LEU A 11 93.24 -78.89 21.95
C LEU A 11 93.94 -80.21 21.58
N GLY A 12 95.23 -80.08 21.22
CA GLY A 12 96.26 -81.11 21.41
C GLY A 12 97.68 -80.50 21.38
N LYS A 13 98.39 -80.54 22.53
CA LYS A 13 99.83 -80.20 22.67
C LYS A 13 100.67 -81.47 22.51
N LEU A 14 101.81 -81.40 21.79
CA LEU A 14 103.01 -82.26 21.95
C LEU A 14 104.16 -81.63 21.13
N LYS A 15 105.19 -81.04 21.76
CA LYS A 15 106.49 -81.59 22.21
C LYS A 15 107.53 -81.74 21.06
N VAL A 16 108.46 -80.77 20.99
CA VAL A 16 109.95 -80.88 21.09
C VAL A 16 110.52 -82.24 20.59
N ASP A 17 111.46 -82.38 19.65
CA ASP A 17 112.72 -81.64 19.43
C ASP A 17 113.33 -81.90 18.03
N ASP A 18 114.38 -81.14 17.77
CA ASP A 18 115.22 -80.95 16.58
C ASP A 18 115.88 -82.18 15.93
N ALA A 19 116.10 -82.12 14.60
CA ALA A 19 117.37 -82.39 13.90
C ALA A 19 117.23 -82.89 12.44
N HIS A 20 117.61 -81.98 11.52
CA HIS A 20 118.43 -82.23 10.33
C HIS A 20 117.83 -82.97 9.12
N ARG A 21 117.38 -82.14 8.15
CA ARG A 21 117.61 -82.20 6.69
C ARG A 21 117.98 -83.56 6.09
N THR A 22 117.21 -84.04 5.10
CA THR A 22 117.66 -84.35 3.72
C THR A 22 116.45 -84.57 2.78
N THR A 23 116.45 -83.85 1.64
CA THR A 23 115.77 -84.10 0.34
C THR A 23 114.24 -84.05 0.17
N LEU A 24 113.82 -82.91 -0.39
CA LEU A 24 112.77 -82.66 -1.37
C LEU A 24 112.26 -83.84 -2.22
N PHE A 25 110.95 -84.11 -2.18
CA PHE A 25 110.12 -84.46 -3.34
C PHE A 25 108.71 -83.87 -3.11
N THR A 26 108.27 -83.00 -4.02
CA THR A 26 107.02 -82.24 -3.94
C THR A 26 105.80 -83.16 -4.12
N ARG A 27 104.90 -83.20 -3.12
CA ARG A 27 103.68 -84.04 -3.01
C ARG A 27 102.55 -83.68 -3.98
N TYR A 28 102.67 -82.57 -4.68
CA TYR A 28 101.79 -82.18 -5.76
C TYR A 28 102.65 -82.10 -7.00
N THR A 29 102.23 -82.79 -8.06
CA THR A 29 102.89 -82.59 -9.34
C THR A 29 102.52 -81.21 -9.88
N PRO A 30 103.37 -80.58 -10.69
CA PRO A 30 103.02 -79.33 -11.37
C PRO A 30 101.68 -79.41 -12.12
N ASP A 31 101.30 -80.61 -12.57
CA ASP A 31 100.05 -80.91 -13.28
C ASP A 31 98.82 -80.90 -12.36
N ASP A 32 98.94 -81.42 -11.12
CA ASP A 32 97.90 -81.34 -10.09
C ASP A 32 97.68 -79.90 -9.62
N TRP A 33 98.77 -79.13 -9.49
CA TRP A 33 98.71 -77.70 -9.23
C TRP A 33 98.05 -76.94 -10.39
N TYR A 34 98.39 -77.27 -11.65
CA TYR A 34 97.80 -76.65 -12.83
C TYR A 34 96.29 -76.95 -12.93
N ARG A 35 95.86 -78.20 -12.72
CA ARG A 35 94.44 -78.59 -12.76
C ARG A 35 93.63 -77.96 -11.63
N SER A 36 94.13 -77.97 -10.39
CA SER A 36 93.45 -77.33 -9.26
C SER A 36 93.35 -75.80 -9.42
N THR A 37 94.41 -75.18 -9.93
CA THR A 37 94.43 -73.74 -10.25
C THR A 37 93.46 -73.43 -11.39
N LEU A 38 93.38 -74.27 -12.41
CA LEU A 38 92.46 -74.11 -13.53
C LEU A 38 90.99 -74.28 -13.12
N VAL A 39 90.66 -75.29 -12.31
CA VAL A 39 89.30 -75.51 -11.79
C VAL A 39 88.90 -74.35 -10.86
N SER A 40 89.77 -73.95 -9.94
CA SER A 40 89.53 -72.79 -9.06
C SER A 40 89.33 -71.50 -9.87
N PHE A 41 90.07 -71.33 -10.97
CA PHE A 41 89.91 -70.22 -11.89
C PHE A 41 88.57 -70.28 -12.65
N GLN A 42 88.14 -71.46 -13.10
CA GLN A 42 86.85 -71.64 -13.79
C GLN A 42 85.65 -71.46 -12.85
N GLU A 43 85.71 -71.97 -11.63
CA GLU A 43 84.70 -71.77 -10.58
C GLU A 43 84.64 -70.30 -10.17
N SER A 44 85.80 -69.64 -10.00
CA SER A 44 85.88 -68.20 -9.74
C SER A 44 85.27 -67.38 -10.88
N ASN A 45 85.54 -67.74 -12.14
CA ASN A 45 84.94 -67.08 -13.30
C ASN A 45 83.42 -67.30 -13.39
N THR A 46 82.93 -68.50 -13.08
CA THR A 46 81.49 -68.80 -13.07
C THR A 46 80.78 -68.06 -11.94
N SER A 47 81.39 -68.01 -10.74
CA SER A 47 80.89 -67.24 -9.60
C SER A 47 80.87 -65.73 -9.90
N ARG A 48 81.94 -65.21 -10.52
CA ARG A 48 82.02 -63.82 -10.98
C ARG A 48 80.95 -63.51 -12.03
N HIS A 49 80.75 -64.40 -13.00
CA HIS A 49 79.70 -64.24 -14.01
C HIS A 49 78.29 -64.26 -13.40
N ASN A 50 78.01 -65.18 -12.47
CA ASN A 50 76.72 -65.27 -11.79
C ASN A 50 76.44 -64.05 -10.90
N SER A 51 77.46 -63.56 -10.18
CA SER A 51 77.39 -62.34 -9.37
C SER A 51 77.16 -61.10 -10.24
N GLU A 52 77.86 -61.02 -11.38
CA GLU A 52 77.67 -59.92 -12.33
C GLU A 52 76.27 -59.95 -12.95
N ARG A 53 75.77 -61.13 -13.32
CA ARG A 53 74.39 -61.29 -13.81
C ARG A 53 73.37 -60.89 -12.74
N LEU A 54 73.56 -61.33 -11.49
CA LEU A 54 72.69 -60.94 -10.37
C LEU A 54 72.71 -59.43 -10.12
N ARG A 55 73.87 -58.77 -10.23
CA ARG A 55 73.99 -57.31 -10.14
C ARG A 55 73.24 -56.60 -11.26
N VAL A 56 73.39 -57.07 -12.49
CA VAL A 56 72.69 -56.51 -13.66
C VAL A 56 71.18 -56.70 -13.51
N ASP A 57 70.72 -57.89 -13.14
CA ASP A 57 69.30 -58.20 -12.93
C ASP A 57 68.71 -57.38 -11.76
N THR A 58 69.46 -57.22 -10.66
CA THR A 58 69.05 -56.38 -9.51
C THR A 58 68.98 -54.91 -9.90
N SER A 59 69.95 -54.41 -10.67
CA SER A 59 69.96 -53.02 -11.15
C SER A 59 68.78 -52.75 -12.09
N ARG A 60 68.47 -53.71 -12.99
CA ARG A 60 67.31 -53.64 -13.86
C ARG A 60 66.00 -53.65 -13.07
N LEU A 61 65.86 -54.55 -12.09
CA LEU A 61 64.67 -54.62 -11.25
C LEU A 61 64.45 -53.33 -10.45
N ILE A 62 65.53 -52.74 -9.91
CA ILE A 62 65.46 -51.44 -9.21
C ILE A 62 64.99 -50.35 -10.17
N GLN A 63 65.53 -50.31 -11.39
CA GLN A 63 65.15 -49.33 -12.40
C GLN A 63 63.69 -49.50 -12.86
N ASP A 64 63.25 -50.74 -13.10
CA ASP A 64 61.87 -51.05 -13.47
C ASP A 64 60.90 -50.67 -12.34
N LYS A 65 61.26 -50.96 -11.08
CA LYS A 65 60.46 -50.55 -9.91
C LYS A 65 60.42 -49.04 -9.74
N TYR A 66 61.54 -48.35 -9.94
CA TYR A 66 61.59 -46.89 -9.90
C TYR A 66 60.71 -46.26 -10.99
N GLN A 67 60.77 -46.79 -12.22
CA GLN A 67 59.91 -46.35 -13.32
C GLN A 67 58.43 -46.63 -13.04
N GLN A 68 58.09 -47.79 -12.47
CA GLN A 68 56.72 -48.14 -12.10
C GLN A 68 56.18 -47.21 -11.00
N ILE A 69 56.96 -46.96 -9.94
CA ILE A 69 56.59 -46.01 -8.87
C ILE A 69 56.37 -44.61 -9.45
N ARG A 70 57.28 -44.15 -10.31
CA ARG A 70 57.17 -42.84 -10.94
C ARG A 70 55.92 -42.74 -11.82
N LYS A 71 55.63 -43.77 -12.62
CA LYS A 71 54.43 -43.81 -13.45
C LYS A 71 53.16 -43.79 -12.59
N THR A 72 53.05 -44.66 -11.59
CA THR A 72 51.90 -44.67 -10.67
C THR A 72 51.74 -43.34 -9.95
N GLN A 73 52.83 -42.71 -9.52
CA GLN A 73 52.78 -41.40 -8.88
C GLN A 73 52.30 -40.31 -9.85
N VAL A 74 52.72 -40.34 -11.11
CA VAL A 74 52.26 -39.40 -12.14
C VAL A 74 50.78 -39.62 -12.44
N ASP A 75 50.37 -40.87 -12.69
CA ASP A 75 48.98 -41.22 -13.01
C ASP A 75 48.03 -40.84 -11.85
N THR A 76 48.44 -41.10 -10.60
CA THR A 76 47.65 -40.71 -9.42
C THR A 76 47.59 -39.20 -9.22
N THR A 77 48.71 -38.50 -9.42
CA THR A 77 48.76 -37.02 -9.32
C THR A 77 47.90 -36.37 -10.40
N GLN A 78 47.90 -36.92 -11.62
CA GLN A 78 47.06 -36.45 -12.71
C GLN A 78 45.57 -36.66 -12.40
N ASN A 79 45.17 -37.85 -11.95
CA ASN A 79 43.78 -38.13 -11.59
C ASN A 79 43.30 -37.21 -10.44
N LEU A 80 44.16 -36.97 -9.44
CA LEU A 80 43.88 -35.98 -8.40
C LEU A 80 43.72 -34.56 -8.97
N GLY A 81 44.56 -34.17 -9.94
CA GLY A 81 44.45 -32.89 -10.63
C GLY A 81 43.14 -32.75 -11.40
N GLU A 82 42.75 -33.77 -12.15
CA GLU A 82 41.46 -33.83 -12.87
C GLU A 82 40.28 -33.70 -11.91
N ARG A 83 40.27 -34.46 -10.80
CA ARG A 83 39.23 -34.33 -9.77
C ARG A 83 39.17 -32.96 -9.11
N VAL A 84 40.33 -32.33 -8.87
CA VAL A 84 40.39 -30.96 -8.33
C VAL A 84 39.78 -29.97 -9.32
N ASN A 85 40.05 -30.12 -10.62
CA ASN A 85 39.46 -29.29 -11.66
C ASN A 85 37.94 -29.48 -11.75
N ASP A 86 37.44 -30.72 -11.72
CA ASP A 86 36.00 -31.01 -11.73
C ASP A 86 35.30 -30.40 -10.51
N ILE A 87 35.87 -30.60 -9.32
CA ILE A 87 35.33 -30.03 -8.08
C ILE A 87 35.35 -28.49 -8.13
N ALA A 88 36.42 -27.89 -8.67
CA ALA A 88 36.51 -26.44 -8.81
C ALA A 88 35.49 -25.89 -9.82
N PHE A 89 35.25 -26.60 -10.92
CA PHE A 89 34.22 -26.28 -11.90
C PHE A 89 32.83 -26.31 -11.26
N TRP A 90 32.44 -27.44 -10.65
CA TRP A 90 31.12 -27.58 -10.02
C TRP A 90 30.91 -26.62 -8.84
N LYS A 91 31.98 -26.30 -8.09
CA LYS A 91 31.95 -25.23 -7.10
C LYS A 91 31.60 -23.88 -7.73
N SER A 92 32.22 -23.55 -8.87
CA SER A 92 31.97 -22.29 -9.58
C SER A 92 30.55 -22.22 -10.13
N GLU A 93 30.06 -23.31 -10.72
CA GLU A 93 28.67 -23.42 -11.21
C GLU A 93 27.65 -23.23 -10.08
N ILE A 94 27.80 -23.94 -8.95
CA ILE A 94 26.91 -23.76 -7.80
C ILE A 94 27.00 -22.34 -7.23
N THR A 95 28.17 -21.71 -7.25
CA THR A 95 28.32 -20.33 -6.77
C THR A 95 27.56 -19.37 -7.68
N HIS A 96 27.64 -19.55 -9.01
CA HIS A 96 26.91 -18.73 -9.97
C HIS A 96 25.39 -18.88 -9.82
N GLU A 97 24.89 -20.11 -9.72
CA GLU A 97 23.46 -20.38 -9.50
C GLU A 97 22.94 -19.79 -8.18
N LEU A 98 23.78 -19.81 -7.13
CA LEU A 98 23.44 -19.12 -5.87
C LEU A 98 23.31 -17.60 -6.07
N ASP A 99 24.23 -16.98 -6.81
CA ASP A 99 24.18 -15.54 -7.09
C ASP A 99 22.96 -15.16 -7.93
N GLU A 100 22.62 -15.96 -8.95
CA GLU A 100 21.40 -15.78 -9.76
C GLU A 100 20.13 -15.91 -8.91
N MET A 101 20.02 -16.96 -8.09
CA MET A 101 18.87 -17.12 -7.18
C MET A 101 18.76 -16.00 -6.15
N ILE A 102 19.88 -15.49 -5.64
CA ILE A 102 19.90 -14.32 -4.75
C ILE A 102 19.37 -13.09 -5.50
N GLY A 103 19.81 -12.89 -6.74
CA GLY A 103 19.31 -11.83 -7.63
C GLY A 103 17.80 -11.89 -7.84
N GLU A 104 17.27 -13.06 -8.20
CA GLU A 104 15.83 -13.28 -8.37
C GLU A 104 15.05 -13.07 -7.06
N THR A 105 15.57 -13.58 -5.95
CA THR A 105 14.95 -13.42 -4.63
C THR A 105 14.85 -11.95 -4.24
N ASN A 106 15.90 -11.17 -4.50
CA ASN A 106 15.90 -9.74 -4.24
C ASN A 106 14.91 -9.00 -5.15
N ALA A 107 14.85 -9.35 -6.44
CA ALA A 107 13.89 -8.76 -7.38
C ALA A 107 12.43 -9.05 -6.99
N LEU A 108 12.12 -10.28 -6.60
CA LEU A 108 10.79 -10.68 -6.11
C LEU A 108 10.43 -9.97 -4.80
N THR A 109 11.40 -9.81 -3.91
CA THR A 109 11.20 -9.08 -2.65
C THR A 109 10.88 -7.60 -2.91
N ASP A 110 11.57 -6.95 -3.86
CA ASP A 110 11.29 -5.56 -4.21
C ASP A 110 9.93 -5.40 -4.91
N LEU A 111 9.57 -6.33 -5.82
CA LEU A 111 8.23 -6.35 -6.42
C LEU A 111 7.12 -6.51 -5.38
N LYS A 112 7.28 -7.43 -4.41
CA LYS A 112 6.34 -7.59 -3.31
C LYS A 112 6.17 -6.29 -2.51
N ARG A 113 7.29 -5.67 -2.13
CA ARG A 113 7.30 -4.41 -1.39
C ARG A 113 6.59 -3.29 -2.16
N ARG A 114 6.79 -3.22 -3.49
CA ARG A 114 6.11 -2.25 -4.37
C ARG A 114 4.61 -2.49 -4.42
N LEU A 115 4.16 -3.74 -4.50
CA LEU A 115 2.74 -4.09 -4.50
C LEU A 115 2.05 -3.79 -3.15
N GLU A 116 2.70 -4.13 -2.04
CA GLU A 116 2.19 -3.83 -0.69
C GLU A 116 2.04 -2.31 -0.50
N ARG A 117 3.02 -1.54 -0.96
CA ARG A 117 2.95 -0.09 -0.92
C ARG A 117 1.81 0.46 -1.79
N ALA A 118 1.71 0.02 -3.05
CA ALA A 118 0.64 0.44 -3.94
C ALA A 118 -0.75 0.11 -3.36
N LEU A 119 -0.90 -1.05 -2.70
CA LEU A 119 -2.13 -1.40 -1.99
C LEU A 119 -2.44 -0.36 -0.90
N THR A 120 -1.49 -0.08 -0.01
CA THR A 120 -1.69 0.92 1.06
C THR A 120 -1.95 2.34 0.51
N GLU A 121 -1.31 2.72 -0.59
CA GLU A 121 -1.52 4.01 -1.26
C GLU A 121 -2.93 4.11 -1.88
N THR A 122 -3.51 2.99 -2.31
CA THR A 122 -4.88 2.96 -2.84
C THR A 122 -5.97 2.90 -1.75
N GLU A 123 -5.66 2.42 -0.54
CA GLU A 123 -6.64 2.28 0.55
C GLU A 123 -7.16 3.63 1.07
N ALA A 124 -6.29 4.63 1.25
CA ALA A 124 -6.68 5.96 1.72
C ALA A 124 -7.66 6.70 0.77
N PRO A 125 -7.35 6.86 -0.54
CA PRO A 125 -8.28 7.50 -1.47
C PRO A 125 -9.58 6.69 -1.65
N LEU A 126 -9.56 5.36 -1.50
CA LEU A 126 -10.79 4.56 -1.50
C LEU A 126 -11.69 4.88 -0.29
N GLN A 127 -11.14 5.00 0.92
CA GLN A 127 -11.91 5.39 2.11
C GLN A 127 -12.55 6.78 1.96
N GLU A 128 -11.87 7.69 1.26
CA GLU A 128 -12.37 9.03 0.98
C GLU A 128 -13.50 9.03 -0.05
N VAL A 129 -13.32 8.31 -1.15
CA VAL A 129 -14.37 8.12 -2.17
C VAL A 129 -15.60 7.45 -1.54
N ASP A 130 -15.41 6.44 -0.69
CA ASP A 130 -16.50 5.79 0.04
C ASP A 130 -17.25 6.77 0.97
N GLY A 131 -16.53 7.66 1.65
CA GLY A 131 -17.12 8.70 2.49
C GLY A 131 -18.01 9.67 1.70
N ILE A 132 -17.52 10.14 0.55
CA ILE A 132 -18.28 11.04 -0.34
C ILE A 132 -19.51 10.31 -0.89
N LEU A 133 -19.35 9.09 -1.38
CA LEU A 133 -20.45 8.29 -1.94
C LEU A 133 -21.53 8.02 -0.88
N CYS A 134 -21.14 7.72 0.36
CA CYS A 134 -22.06 7.54 1.47
C CYS A 134 -22.87 8.81 1.76
N CYS A 135 -22.22 9.98 1.76
CA CYS A 135 -22.90 11.28 1.92
C CYS A 135 -23.89 11.54 0.78
N GLN A 136 -23.48 11.30 -0.47
CA GLN A 136 -24.31 11.49 -1.66
C GLN A 136 -25.54 10.57 -1.64
N GLU A 137 -25.36 9.29 -1.29
CA GLU A 137 -26.45 8.32 -1.21
C GLU A 137 -27.46 8.69 -0.10
N ARG A 138 -26.99 9.12 1.07
CA ARG A 138 -27.87 9.64 2.15
C ARG A 138 -28.70 10.82 1.67
N MET A 139 -28.09 11.78 0.98
CA MET A 139 -28.81 12.93 0.42
C MET A 139 -29.84 12.53 -0.63
N ARG A 140 -29.50 11.57 -1.51
CA ARG A 140 -30.40 11.06 -2.54
C ARG A 140 -31.66 10.44 -1.92
N ARG A 141 -31.50 9.62 -0.87
CA ARG A 141 -32.66 9.02 -0.17
C ARG A 141 -33.59 10.08 0.43
N HIS A 142 -33.04 11.11 1.05
CA HIS A 142 -33.86 12.19 1.61
C HIS A 142 -34.55 13.03 0.53
N LEU A 143 -33.92 13.20 -0.65
CA LEU A 143 -34.57 13.82 -1.81
C LEU A 143 -35.79 13.01 -2.26
N ASP A 144 -35.65 11.69 -2.38
CA ASP A 144 -36.75 10.81 -2.79
C ASP A 144 -37.90 10.86 -1.76
N MET A 145 -37.57 10.85 -0.47
CA MET A 145 -38.55 11.02 0.61
C MET A 145 -39.28 12.39 0.53
N ALA A 146 -38.57 13.46 0.20
CA ALA A 146 -39.17 14.78 0.03
C ALA A 146 -40.10 14.85 -1.19
N ILE A 147 -39.72 14.21 -2.30
CA ILE A 147 -40.56 14.12 -3.51
C ILE A 147 -41.86 13.36 -3.20
N ALA A 148 -41.77 12.25 -2.45
CA ALA A 148 -42.94 11.49 -2.02
C ALA A 148 -43.85 12.33 -1.11
N GLN A 149 -43.29 13.04 -0.13
CA GLN A 149 -44.06 13.92 0.75
C GLN A 149 -44.76 15.05 -0.02
N LEU A 150 -44.10 15.63 -1.03
CA LEU A 150 -44.71 16.65 -1.89
C LEU A 150 -45.93 16.10 -2.65
N ALA A 151 -45.88 14.84 -3.10
CA ALA A 151 -47.01 14.20 -3.75
C ALA A 151 -48.19 14.02 -2.78
N SER A 152 -47.93 13.60 -1.54
CA SER A 152 -48.95 13.50 -0.48
C SER A 152 -49.56 14.86 -0.13
N ASP A 153 -48.74 15.89 0.03
CA ASP A 153 -49.18 17.27 0.30
C ASP A 153 -50.12 17.78 -0.81
N ARG A 154 -49.77 17.51 -2.09
CA ARG A 154 -50.61 17.87 -3.25
C ARG A 154 -51.93 17.10 -3.30
N ALA A 155 -51.93 15.82 -2.93
CA ALA A 155 -53.15 15.03 -2.87
C ALA A 155 -54.12 15.56 -1.81
N ALA A 156 -53.62 15.86 -0.60
CA ALA A 156 -54.43 16.46 0.46
C ALA A 156 -54.94 17.86 0.08
N GLN A 157 -54.14 18.67 -0.63
CA GLN A 157 -54.59 19.95 -1.17
C GLN A 157 -55.77 19.79 -2.14
N HIS A 158 -55.65 18.88 -3.11
CA HIS A 158 -56.69 18.65 -4.11
C HIS A 158 -57.99 18.13 -3.48
N GLU A 159 -57.90 17.28 -2.44
CA GLU A 159 -59.07 16.83 -1.66
C GLU A 159 -59.81 18.00 -1.00
N LEU A 160 -59.07 18.94 -0.39
CA LEU A 160 -59.64 20.15 0.21
C LEU A 160 -60.24 21.12 -0.82
N GLU A 161 -59.58 21.31 -1.97
CA GLU A 161 -60.08 22.18 -3.04
C GLU A 161 -61.39 21.66 -3.63
N ARG A 162 -61.49 20.33 -3.80
CA ARG A 162 -62.73 19.68 -4.24
C ARG A 162 -63.85 19.87 -3.21
N ASP A 163 -63.58 19.55 -1.94
CA ASP A 163 -64.57 19.71 -0.86
C ASP A 163 -65.03 21.17 -0.75
N LEU A 164 -64.10 22.14 -0.82
CA LEU A 164 -64.44 23.56 -0.84
C LEU A 164 -65.35 23.93 -2.02
N SER A 165 -65.07 23.44 -3.23
CA SER A 165 -65.87 23.70 -4.43
C SER A 165 -67.30 23.15 -4.29
N ASP A 166 -67.43 21.93 -3.76
CA ASP A 166 -68.73 21.31 -3.49
C ASP A 166 -69.53 22.13 -2.46
N LYS A 167 -68.88 22.55 -1.37
CA LYS A 167 -69.49 23.37 -0.31
C LYS A 167 -69.89 24.76 -0.82
N GLN A 168 -69.08 25.39 -1.67
CA GLN A 168 -69.42 26.67 -2.32
C GLN A 168 -70.63 26.52 -3.25
N THR A 169 -70.72 25.43 -3.99
CA THR A 169 -71.85 25.13 -4.86
C THR A 169 -73.13 24.92 -4.05
N ALA A 170 -73.06 24.13 -2.97
CA ALA A 170 -74.17 23.94 -2.04
C ALA A 170 -74.65 25.27 -1.45
N PHE A 171 -73.73 26.10 -0.94
CA PHE A 171 -74.06 27.42 -0.39
C PHE A 171 -74.77 28.33 -1.41
N ARG A 172 -74.33 28.34 -2.67
CA ARG A 172 -74.98 29.13 -3.74
C ARG A 172 -76.39 28.63 -4.04
N ILE A 173 -76.62 27.32 -3.95
CA ILE A 173 -77.95 26.73 -4.13
C ILE A 173 -78.84 27.16 -2.96
N ASP A 174 -78.36 27.06 -1.71
CA ASP A 174 -79.10 27.46 -0.52
C ASP A 174 -79.44 28.95 -0.51
N ASP A 175 -78.48 29.80 -0.88
CA ASP A 175 -78.69 31.24 -1.06
C ASP A 175 -79.78 31.52 -2.10
N LYS A 176 -79.73 30.84 -3.26
CA LYS A 176 -80.80 30.95 -4.26
C LYS A 176 -82.14 30.51 -3.69
N CYS A 177 -82.20 29.38 -2.98
CA CYS A 177 -83.41 28.84 -2.35
C CYS A 177 -84.01 29.83 -1.33
N GLN A 178 -83.17 30.46 -0.50
CA GLN A 178 -83.59 31.46 0.48
C GLN A 178 -84.27 32.67 -0.16
N HIS A 179 -83.88 33.04 -1.39
CA HIS A 179 -84.41 34.21 -2.09
C HIS A 179 -85.63 33.91 -2.99
N LEU A 180 -86.09 32.65 -3.08
CA LEU A 180 -87.28 32.29 -3.86
C LEU A 180 -88.56 32.87 -3.23
N ARG A 181 -89.47 33.37 -4.07
CA ARG A 181 -90.80 33.87 -3.72
C ARG A 181 -91.85 33.21 -4.62
N ASN A 182 -93.13 33.27 -4.23
CA ASN A 182 -94.23 32.68 -5.01
C ASN A 182 -94.34 33.23 -6.45
N THR A 183 -93.78 34.42 -6.70
CA THR A 183 -93.76 35.08 -8.02
C THR A 183 -92.42 34.95 -8.74
N SER A 184 -91.46 34.19 -8.21
CA SER A 184 -90.15 33.99 -8.85
C SER A 184 -90.28 33.16 -10.14
N GLU A 185 -89.49 33.49 -11.15
CA GLU A 185 -89.42 32.73 -12.40
C GLU A 185 -88.81 31.32 -12.15
N GLY A 186 -89.36 30.29 -12.81
CA GLY A 186 -88.88 28.91 -12.67
C GLY A 186 -89.46 28.12 -11.49
N VAL A 187 -90.48 28.63 -10.80
CA VAL A 187 -91.24 27.87 -9.79
C VAL A 187 -92.20 26.90 -10.49
N SER A 188 -92.04 25.60 -10.24
CA SER A 188 -92.86 24.53 -10.84
C SER A 188 -92.94 23.30 -9.94
N TYR A 189 -93.88 22.40 -10.20
CA TYR A 189 -93.93 21.09 -9.54
C TYR A 189 -92.87 20.15 -10.14
N PHE A 190 -92.03 19.56 -9.28
CA PHE A 190 -91.04 18.55 -9.64
C PHE A 190 -91.47 17.19 -9.10
N ARG A 191 -91.42 16.13 -9.93
CA ARG A 191 -91.92 14.79 -9.58
C ARG A 191 -90.85 13.96 -8.88
N GLY A 192 -91.16 13.33 -7.75
CA GLY A 192 -90.28 12.37 -7.08
C GLY A 192 -89.26 12.97 -6.12
N VAL A 193 -89.25 14.30 -5.93
CA VAL A 193 -88.37 15.02 -4.99
C VAL A 193 -88.75 14.78 -3.53
N GLU A 194 -89.98 14.34 -3.28
CA GLU A 194 -90.50 14.00 -1.96
C GLU A 194 -89.94 12.69 -1.40
N LYS A 195 -89.29 11.88 -2.24
CA LYS A 195 -88.68 10.61 -1.83
C LYS A 195 -87.25 10.86 -1.38
N VAL A 196 -86.99 10.69 -0.09
CA VAL A 196 -85.63 10.76 0.46
C VAL A 196 -84.87 9.49 0.04
N ASP A 197 -83.76 9.68 -0.68
CA ASP A 197 -82.84 8.61 -1.01
C ASP A 197 -81.99 8.24 0.22
N ALA A 198 -82.01 6.96 0.60
CA ALA A 198 -81.27 6.45 1.75
C ALA A 198 -79.74 6.52 1.61
N THR A 199 -79.22 6.81 0.41
CA THR A 199 -77.79 6.95 0.12
C THR A 199 -77.27 8.38 0.29
N VAL A 200 -78.14 9.35 0.59
CA VAL A 200 -77.75 10.75 0.83
C VAL A 200 -77.03 10.90 2.17
N SER A 201 -76.01 11.75 2.21
CA SER A 201 -75.26 12.05 3.43
C SER A 201 -76.15 12.67 4.51
N VAL A 202 -75.91 12.28 5.76
CA VAL A 202 -76.50 12.91 6.95
C VAL A 202 -75.54 13.97 7.50
N PRO A 203 -76.01 14.94 8.31
CA PRO A 203 -75.16 16.02 8.83
C PRO A 203 -73.89 15.51 9.52
N GLU A 204 -73.98 14.40 10.27
CA GLU A 204 -72.84 13.80 10.96
C GLU A 204 -71.80 13.26 9.97
N SER A 205 -72.22 12.58 8.89
CA SER A 205 -71.29 12.05 7.89
C SER A 205 -70.71 13.14 6.99
N TRP A 206 -71.46 14.21 6.73
CA TRP A 206 -70.99 15.40 6.01
C TRP A 206 -69.94 16.19 6.79
N ALA A 207 -70.17 16.40 8.09
CA ALA A 207 -69.22 17.07 8.97
C ALA A 207 -67.94 16.24 9.09
N LYS A 208 -68.09 14.93 9.36
CA LYS A 208 -66.97 13.99 9.44
C LYS A 208 -66.12 13.96 8.16
N PHE A 209 -66.73 13.98 6.97
CA PHE A 209 -65.97 14.02 5.71
C PHE A 209 -65.02 15.23 5.63
N THR A 210 -65.52 16.40 6.04
CA THR A 210 -64.74 17.63 6.05
C THR A 210 -63.65 17.58 7.13
N ASP A 211 -64.00 17.10 8.33
CA ASP A 211 -63.07 16.94 9.45
C ASP A 211 -61.94 15.95 9.12
N ASP A 212 -62.24 14.83 8.46
CA ASP A 212 -61.26 13.83 8.02
C ASP A 212 -60.29 14.43 6.97
N ASN A 213 -60.79 15.21 6.00
CA ASN A 213 -59.94 15.92 5.02
C ASN A 213 -59.02 16.94 5.70
N VAL A 214 -59.54 17.69 6.67
CA VAL A 214 -58.76 18.67 7.44
C VAL A 214 -57.71 17.98 8.30
N LEU A 215 -58.06 16.88 8.99
CA LEU A 215 -57.13 16.12 9.82
C LEU A 215 -56.00 15.52 8.97
N ARG A 216 -56.32 14.96 7.81
CA ARG A 216 -55.31 14.47 6.85
C ARG A 216 -54.38 15.59 6.42
N SER A 217 -54.91 16.75 6.05
CA SER A 217 -54.08 17.90 5.67
C SER A 217 -53.15 18.35 6.81
N GLN A 218 -53.63 18.32 8.06
CA GLN A 218 -52.81 18.63 9.23
C GLN A 218 -51.70 17.59 9.44
N SER A 219 -51.98 16.29 9.29
CA SER A 219 -50.97 15.24 9.43
C SER A 219 -49.89 15.35 8.36
N GLU A 220 -50.26 15.58 7.10
CA GLU A 220 -49.31 15.77 6.00
C GLU A 220 -48.43 17.01 6.23
N ARG A 221 -49.01 18.13 6.67
CA ARG A 221 -48.26 19.33 7.03
C ARG A 221 -47.24 19.10 8.16
N ALA A 222 -47.61 18.31 9.17
CA ALA A 222 -46.71 17.96 10.28
C ALA A 222 -45.56 17.05 9.81
N ALA A 223 -45.86 16.04 8.98
CA ALA A 223 -44.84 15.17 8.37
C ALA A 223 -43.87 15.97 7.47
N SER A 224 -44.41 16.86 6.64
CA SER A 224 -43.67 17.79 5.79
C SER A 224 -42.78 18.74 6.60
N ALA A 225 -43.22 19.21 7.78
CA ALA A 225 -42.40 20.01 8.68
C ALA A 225 -41.21 19.22 9.24
N LYS A 226 -41.47 18.03 9.79
CA LYS A 226 -40.42 17.15 10.32
C LYS A 226 -39.39 16.79 9.25
N MET A 227 -39.82 16.44 8.04
CA MET A 227 -38.93 16.11 6.92
C MET A 227 -37.96 17.25 6.60
N ARG A 228 -38.43 18.50 6.65
CA ARG A 228 -37.58 19.66 6.40
C ARG A 228 -36.53 19.85 7.49
N ASP A 229 -36.87 19.60 8.75
CA ASP A 229 -35.91 19.64 9.86
C ASP A 229 -34.87 18.51 9.73
N ASP A 230 -35.30 17.31 9.33
CA ASP A 230 -34.41 16.17 9.09
C ASP A 230 -33.43 16.46 7.92
N ILE A 231 -33.90 17.10 6.85
CA ILE A 231 -33.06 17.53 5.72
C ILE A 231 -32.05 18.60 6.14
N GLU A 232 -32.46 19.60 6.93
CA GLU A 232 -31.56 20.64 7.44
C GLU A 232 -30.43 20.02 8.29
N ASN A 233 -30.78 19.11 9.20
CA ASN A 233 -29.81 18.38 10.01
C ASN A 233 -28.87 17.53 9.14
N LEU A 234 -29.38 16.83 8.13
CA LEU A 234 -28.57 16.03 7.21
C LEU A 234 -27.56 16.89 6.46
N LEU A 235 -27.98 18.06 5.95
CA LEU A 235 -27.09 18.96 5.23
C LEU A 235 -25.95 19.47 6.11
N ILE A 236 -26.25 19.81 7.37
CA ILE A 236 -25.23 20.24 8.35
C ILE A 236 -24.25 19.10 8.64
N VAL A 237 -24.76 17.90 8.94
CA VAL A 237 -23.94 16.74 9.29
C VAL A 237 -23.00 16.36 8.13
N THR A 238 -23.55 16.22 6.93
CA THR A 238 -22.76 15.86 5.74
C THR A 238 -21.72 16.93 5.40
N ALA A 239 -22.08 18.22 5.47
CA ALA A 239 -21.13 19.31 5.27
C ALA A 239 -19.96 19.26 6.26
N ASN A 240 -20.23 18.99 7.53
CA ASN A 240 -19.20 18.87 8.56
C ASN A 240 -18.31 17.63 8.37
N GLU A 241 -18.89 16.49 7.98
CA GLU A 241 -18.15 15.27 7.63
C GLU A 241 -17.15 15.53 6.50
N MET A 242 -17.61 16.11 5.38
CA MET A 242 -16.74 16.47 4.25
C MET A 242 -15.67 17.50 4.64
N TRP A 243 -16.02 18.48 5.48
CA TRP A 243 -15.05 19.48 5.95
C TRP A 243 -13.94 18.87 6.81
N ASN A 244 -14.29 17.93 7.69
CA ASN A 244 -13.29 17.22 8.50
C ASN A 244 -12.36 16.37 7.64
N GLN A 245 -12.90 15.67 6.64
CA GLN A 245 -12.09 14.93 5.66
C GLN A 245 -11.15 15.86 4.90
N PHE A 246 -11.65 17.01 4.42
CA PHE A 246 -10.84 17.99 3.73
C PHE A 246 -9.67 18.51 4.58
N ASN A 247 -9.90 18.84 5.84
CA ASN A 247 -8.82 19.29 6.74
C ASN A 247 -7.78 18.20 7.01
N LYS A 248 -8.22 16.94 7.11
CA LYS A 248 -7.31 15.80 7.26
C LYS A 248 -6.39 15.68 6.03
N ILE A 249 -6.95 15.79 4.82
CA ILE A 249 -6.17 15.80 3.57
C ILE A 249 -5.17 16.96 3.53
N LEU A 250 -5.58 18.17 3.93
CA LEU A 250 -4.65 19.30 3.98
C LEU A 250 -3.48 19.06 4.95
N GLN A 251 -3.74 18.43 6.09
CA GLN A 251 -2.69 18.07 7.04
C GLN A 251 -1.75 16.99 6.46
N GLU A 252 -2.29 15.99 5.77
CA GLU A 252 -1.51 14.93 5.11
C GLU A 252 -0.65 15.49 3.97
N ILE A 253 -1.18 16.41 3.15
CA ILE A 253 -0.42 17.15 2.14
C ILE A 253 0.75 17.88 2.80
N PHE A 254 0.49 18.70 3.81
CA PHE A 254 1.54 19.44 4.50
C PHE A 254 2.64 18.51 5.06
N GLN A 255 2.25 17.40 5.67
CA GLN A 255 3.20 16.42 6.21
C GLN A 255 4.02 15.73 5.11
N THR A 256 3.41 15.48 3.96
CA THR A 256 4.08 14.85 2.80
C THR A 256 5.04 15.84 2.14
N GLU A 257 4.69 17.13 2.04
CA GLU A 257 5.58 18.20 1.57
C GLU A 257 6.84 18.30 2.45
N MET A 258 6.65 18.30 3.77
CA MET A 258 7.77 18.28 4.72
C MET A 258 8.66 17.05 4.56
N THR A 259 8.06 15.88 4.32
CA THR A 259 8.80 14.62 4.09
C THR A 259 9.62 14.69 2.80
N ILE A 260 9.02 15.17 1.70
CA ILE A 260 9.69 15.37 0.41
C ILE A 260 10.90 16.29 0.58
N GLU A 261 10.74 17.43 1.25
CA GLU A 261 11.84 18.38 1.45
C GLU A 261 12.98 17.78 2.28
N SER A 262 12.64 17.04 3.35
CA SER A 262 13.62 16.33 4.18
C SER A 262 14.39 15.28 3.37
N ILE A 263 13.71 14.49 2.52
CA ILE A 263 14.34 13.48 1.66
C ILE A 263 15.25 14.15 0.62
N ARG A 264 14.79 15.23 -0.04
CA ARG A 264 15.60 15.99 -1.00
C ARG A 264 16.88 16.51 -0.36
N LYS A 265 16.79 17.04 0.86
CA LYS A 265 17.95 17.47 1.64
C LYS A 265 18.90 16.31 1.94
N ALA A 266 18.38 15.17 2.39
CA ALA A 266 19.18 13.98 2.68
C ALA A 266 19.92 13.45 1.43
N ILE A 267 19.25 13.41 0.27
CA ILE A 267 19.88 13.03 -1.01
C ILE A 267 21.03 13.97 -1.34
N LYS A 268 20.84 15.29 -1.21
CA LYS A 268 21.89 16.29 -1.46
C LYS A 268 23.10 16.08 -0.54
N GLU A 269 22.87 15.86 0.75
CA GLU A 269 23.93 15.60 1.73
C GLU A 269 24.69 14.30 1.43
N LYS A 270 23.97 13.20 1.16
CA LYS A 270 24.58 11.90 0.81
C LYS A 270 25.35 11.95 -0.51
N SER A 271 24.83 12.66 -1.52
CA SER A 271 25.52 12.86 -2.80
C SER A 271 26.85 13.59 -2.63
N ALA A 272 26.94 14.53 -1.68
CA ALA A 272 28.19 15.20 -1.36
C ALA A 272 29.23 14.23 -0.76
N PHE A 273 28.81 13.31 0.12
CA PHE A 273 29.70 12.27 0.66
C PHE A 273 30.15 11.29 -0.42
N LEU A 274 29.24 10.83 -1.29
CA LEU A 274 29.56 9.95 -2.41
C LEU A 274 30.61 10.58 -3.32
N LYS A 275 30.45 11.87 -3.65
CA LYS A 275 31.41 12.62 -4.47
C LYS A 275 32.81 12.65 -3.85
N VAL A 276 32.92 12.84 -2.53
CA VAL A 276 34.20 12.82 -1.82
C VAL A 276 34.82 11.42 -1.84
N ALA A 277 34.03 10.37 -1.57
CA ALA A 277 34.51 8.99 -1.59
C ALA A 277 34.99 8.58 -3.00
N GLN A 278 34.23 8.89 -4.04
CA GLN A 278 34.63 8.68 -5.44
C GLN A 278 35.89 9.45 -5.82
N THR A 279 36.00 10.72 -5.42
CA THR A 279 37.21 11.52 -5.71
C THR A 279 38.44 10.94 -5.02
N ARG A 280 38.32 10.51 -3.75
CA ARG A 280 39.41 9.83 -3.04
C ARG A 280 39.80 8.52 -3.73
N LEU A 281 38.83 7.80 -4.28
CA LEU A 281 39.07 6.53 -4.97
C LEU A 281 39.80 6.77 -6.29
N ASP A 282 39.34 7.75 -7.08
CA ASP A 282 39.98 8.18 -8.32
C ASP A 282 41.46 8.56 -8.11
N GLU A 283 41.76 9.42 -7.12
CA GLU A 283 43.14 9.78 -6.80
C GLU A 283 44.01 8.56 -6.44
N ARG A 284 43.46 7.56 -5.74
CA ARG A 284 44.20 6.33 -5.43
C ARG A 284 44.49 5.46 -6.65
N THR A 285 43.64 5.51 -7.68
CA THR A 285 43.89 4.78 -8.94
C THR A 285 45.07 5.34 -9.73
N ARG A 286 45.55 6.55 -9.41
CA ARG A 286 46.68 7.22 -10.07
C ARG A 286 48.05 6.84 -9.50
N ARG A 287 48.12 5.95 -8.50
CA ARG A 287 49.40 5.48 -7.94
C ARG A 287 50.22 4.75 -9.02
N PRO A 288 51.53 4.99 -9.13
CA PRO A 288 52.34 4.39 -10.19
C PRO A 288 52.77 2.95 -9.87
N ASN A 289 52.83 2.09 -10.89
CA ASN A 289 53.41 0.75 -10.84
C ASN A 289 52.86 -0.10 -9.68
N ILE A 290 53.74 -0.72 -8.89
CA ILE A 290 53.40 -1.65 -7.81
C ILE A 290 52.76 -0.97 -6.60
N GLU A 291 52.86 0.37 -6.50
CA GLU A 291 52.19 1.15 -5.46
C GLU A 291 50.67 1.25 -5.67
N LEU A 292 50.19 0.91 -6.88
CA LEU A 292 48.78 0.66 -7.14
C LEU A 292 48.37 -0.72 -6.59
N CYS A 293 48.41 -0.82 -5.27
CA CYS A 293 48.06 -2.03 -4.56
C CYS A 293 46.58 -2.01 -4.13
N ARG A 294 45.93 -3.18 -4.19
CA ARG A 294 44.58 -3.40 -3.64
C ARG A 294 44.64 -3.59 -2.13
N ASP A 295 45.17 -2.59 -1.43
CA ASP A 295 45.27 -2.59 0.02
C ASP A 295 43.89 -2.44 0.71
N ILE A 296 43.89 -2.56 2.03
CA ILE A 296 42.67 -2.48 2.85
C ILE A 296 41.95 -1.13 2.66
N ALA A 297 42.70 -0.05 2.51
CA ALA A 297 42.13 1.28 2.32
C ALA A 297 41.40 1.41 0.97
N GLN A 298 41.97 0.84 -0.10
CA GLN A 298 41.32 0.75 -1.41
C GLN A 298 40.01 -0.03 -1.33
N LEU A 299 40.03 -1.23 -0.71
CA LEU A 299 38.85 -2.08 -0.59
C LEU A 299 37.73 -1.41 0.22
N ARG A 300 38.06 -0.77 1.35
CA ARG A 300 37.08 -0.06 2.18
C ARG A 300 36.45 1.11 1.45
N LEU A 301 37.23 1.87 0.70
CA LEU A 301 36.72 3.03 -0.03
C LEU A 301 35.81 2.62 -1.19
N VAL A 302 36.11 1.50 -1.86
CA VAL A 302 35.22 0.89 -2.84
C VAL A 302 33.89 0.51 -2.20
N ASN A 303 33.91 -0.18 -1.05
CA ASN A 303 32.68 -0.54 -0.33
C ASN A 303 31.90 0.69 0.13
N GLU A 304 32.56 1.72 0.66
CA GLU A 304 31.92 2.99 1.07
C GLU A 304 31.20 3.65 -0.11
N VAL A 305 31.81 3.68 -1.30
CA VAL A 305 31.17 4.18 -2.52
C VAL A 305 29.90 3.38 -2.84
N TYR A 306 29.95 2.05 -2.80
CA TYR A 306 28.77 1.21 -3.05
C TYR A 306 27.65 1.42 -2.01
N GLU A 307 27.99 1.45 -0.72
CA GLU A 307 26.99 1.61 0.36
C GLU A 307 26.31 2.99 0.32
N VAL A 308 27.06 4.05 0.04
CA VAL A 308 26.52 5.40 -0.04
C VAL A 308 25.66 5.55 -1.31
N ASP A 309 26.08 4.96 -2.44
CA ASP A 309 25.30 4.95 -3.68
C ASP A 309 23.96 4.22 -3.49
N ASP A 310 23.98 3.01 -2.91
CA ASP A 310 22.78 2.25 -2.58
C ASP A 310 21.82 3.05 -1.69
N THR A 311 22.35 3.71 -0.65
CA THR A 311 21.57 4.60 0.21
C THR A 311 20.91 5.74 -0.58
N ILE A 312 21.61 6.35 -1.54
CA ILE A 312 21.07 7.41 -2.39
C ILE A 312 19.96 6.86 -3.29
N GLN A 313 20.14 5.68 -3.89
CA GLN A 313 19.12 5.04 -4.74
C GLN A 313 17.83 4.75 -3.94
N VAL A 314 17.96 4.24 -2.71
CA VAL A 314 16.82 4.01 -1.81
C VAL A 314 16.09 5.32 -1.46
N LEU A 315 16.84 6.40 -1.17
CA LEU A 315 16.24 7.71 -0.88
C LEU A 315 15.55 8.31 -2.12
N GLN A 316 16.13 8.15 -3.31
CA GLN A 316 15.51 8.58 -4.57
C GLN A 316 14.23 7.80 -4.87
N GLN A 317 14.18 6.50 -4.57
CA GLN A 317 12.94 5.74 -4.70
C GLN A 317 11.87 6.28 -3.74
N ARG A 318 12.22 6.49 -2.47
CA ARG A 318 11.30 7.09 -1.47
C ARG A 318 10.80 8.47 -1.87
N LEU A 319 11.63 9.27 -2.51
CA LEU A 319 11.24 10.58 -3.03
C LEU A 319 10.15 10.43 -4.09
N ARG A 320 10.34 9.55 -5.08
CA ARG A 320 9.34 9.27 -6.12
C ARG A 320 8.02 8.81 -5.51
N ASP A 321 8.07 7.85 -4.59
CA ASP A 321 6.88 7.32 -3.90
C ASP A 321 6.10 8.45 -3.16
N SER A 322 6.83 9.36 -2.50
CA SER A 322 6.23 10.49 -1.78
C SER A 322 5.64 11.54 -2.73
N GLU A 323 6.29 11.78 -3.88
CA GLU A 323 5.80 12.67 -4.93
C GLU A 323 4.53 12.12 -5.60
N ASP A 324 4.44 10.80 -5.81
CA ASP A 324 3.23 10.13 -6.32
C ASP A 324 2.08 10.23 -5.31
N THR A 325 2.36 9.99 -4.03
CA THR A 325 1.38 10.16 -2.94
C THR A 325 0.84 11.60 -2.90
N MET A 326 1.72 12.59 -3.05
CA MET A 326 1.34 14.00 -3.11
C MET A 326 0.36 14.30 -4.24
N GLN A 327 0.61 13.78 -5.45
CA GLN A 327 -0.28 13.99 -6.59
C GLN A 327 -1.68 13.42 -6.33
N SER A 328 -1.75 12.23 -5.73
CA SER A 328 -3.02 11.61 -5.34
C SER A 328 -3.79 12.48 -4.34
N LEU A 329 -3.14 12.94 -3.27
CA LEU A 329 -3.75 13.80 -2.25
C LEU A 329 -4.26 15.13 -2.83
N VAL A 330 -3.51 15.74 -3.76
CA VAL A 330 -3.92 16.97 -4.46
C VAL A 330 -5.16 16.73 -5.32
N HIS A 331 -5.28 15.57 -5.96
CA HIS A 331 -6.47 15.21 -6.72
C HIS A 331 -7.70 15.02 -5.82
N THR A 332 -7.56 14.30 -4.70
CA THR A 332 -8.66 14.16 -3.72
C THR A 332 -9.07 15.52 -3.17
N LYS A 333 -8.10 16.38 -2.81
CA LYS A 333 -8.36 17.75 -2.34
C LYS A 333 -9.27 18.50 -3.30
N ALA A 334 -8.97 18.50 -4.60
CA ALA A 334 -9.78 19.18 -5.60
C ALA A 334 -11.22 18.63 -5.68
N THR A 335 -11.38 17.31 -5.52
CA THR A 335 -12.70 16.67 -5.51
C THR A 335 -13.53 17.10 -4.28
N LEU A 336 -12.92 17.09 -3.09
CA LEU A 336 -13.56 17.54 -1.85
C LEU A 336 -13.90 19.05 -1.88
N GLU A 337 -13.04 19.88 -2.48
CA GLU A 337 -13.31 21.32 -2.67
C GLU A 337 -14.58 21.54 -3.50
N ASN A 338 -14.74 20.79 -4.59
CA ASN A 338 -15.92 20.88 -5.44
C ASN A 338 -17.20 20.43 -4.70
N GLU A 339 -17.16 19.32 -3.97
CA GLU A 339 -18.31 18.84 -3.18
C GLU A 339 -18.70 19.84 -2.08
N LEU A 340 -17.73 20.38 -1.35
CA LEU A 340 -17.97 21.41 -0.33
C LEU A 340 -18.59 22.67 -0.94
N ALA A 341 -18.13 23.11 -2.12
CA ALA A 341 -18.70 24.26 -2.82
C ALA A 341 -20.18 24.03 -3.19
N ILE A 342 -20.52 22.84 -3.68
CA ILE A 342 -21.91 22.46 -3.99
C ILE A 342 -22.76 22.54 -2.72
N LYS A 343 -22.29 21.97 -1.60
CA LYS A 343 -23.04 21.91 -0.34
C LYS A 343 -23.20 23.29 0.31
N ALA A 344 -22.17 24.13 0.24
CA ALA A 344 -22.23 25.51 0.68
C ALA A 344 -23.30 26.29 -0.12
N ASN A 345 -23.36 26.10 -1.44
CA ASN A 345 -24.41 26.71 -2.26
C ASN A 345 -25.81 26.17 -1.90
N THR A 346 -25.95 24.86 -1.68
CA THR A 346 -27.22 24.26 -1.24
C THR A 346 -27.69 24.84 0.10
N LEU A 347 -26.80 24.92 1.10
CA LEU A 347 -27.10 25.52 2.40
C LEU A 347 -27.46 27.01 2.27
N TYR A 348 -26.75 27.76 1.44
CA TYR A 348 -27.05 29.16 1.18
C TYR A 348 -28.45 29.34 0.56
N ILE A 349 -28.80 28.52 -0.44
CA ILE A 349 -30.14 28.53 -1.05
C ILE A 349 -31.19 28.23 0.02
N ASP A 350 -30.98 27.21 0.86
CA ASP A 350 -31.95 26.84 1.88
C ASP A 350 -32.13 27.91 2.96
N GLN A 351 -31.05 28.51 3.44
CA GLN A 351 -31.08 29.52 4.50
C GLN A 351 -31.62 30.88 4.03
N GLU A 352 -31.13 31.38 2.90
CA GLU A 352 -31.43 32.74 2.47
C GLU A 352 -32.68 32.80 1.59
N LYS A 353 -32.94 31.77 0.78
CA LYS A 353 -34.08 31.75 -0.14
C LYS A 353 -35.25 30.97 0.47
N CYS A 354 -35.07 29.68 0.73
CA CYS A 354 -36.16 28.80 1.15
C CYS A 354 -36.73 29.16 2.54
N MET A 355 -35.87 29.40 3.53
CA MET A 355 -36.31 29.76 4.89
C MET A 355 -36.97 31.14 4.97
N SER A 356 -36.54 32.10 4.14
CA SER A 356 -37.21 33.39 4.01
C SER A 356 -38.64 33.23 3.48
N MET A 357 -38.82 32.42 2.42
CA MET A 357 -40.16 32.08 1.90
C MET A 357 -41.03 31.37 2.94
N ARG A 358 -40.47 30.41 3.68
CA ARG A 358 -41.20 29.66 4.74
C ARG A 358 -41.69 30.57 5.88
N LYS A 359 -40.94 31.62 6.24
CA LYS A 359 -41.35 32.61 7.27
C LYS A 359 -42.52 33.49 6.82
N SER A 360 -42.72 33.67 5.52
CA SER A 360 -43.77 34.54 4.96
C SER A 360 -45.14 33.85 4.81
N TYR A 361 -45.20 32.53 4.94
CA TYR A 361 -46.45 31.77 4.80
C TYR A 361 -47.31 31.91 6.07
N PRO A 362 -48.63 32.19 5.98
CA PRO A 362 -49.42 32.48 7.17
C PRO A 362 -49.49 31.26 8.11
N ASN A 363 -48.97 31.41 9.33
CA ASN A 363 -49.23 30.48 10.43
C ASN A 363 -50.74 30.45 10.69
N THR A 364 -51.30 29.25 10.68
CA THR A 364 -52.72 28.91 10.80
C THR A 364 -53.27 29.16 12.21
N LEU A 365 -53.15 30.39 12.72
CA LEU A 365 -53.89 30.85 13.90
C LEU A 365 -55.29 31.39 13.55
N ARG A 366 -55.69 31.37 12.27
CA ARG A 366 -56.96 31.95 11.80
C ARG A 366 -58.19 31.04 11.84
N LEU A 367 -58.07 29.77 12.22
CA LEU A 367 -59.20 28.82 12.21
C LEU A 367 -59.75 28.45 13.60
N SER A 368 -59.10 28.85 14.70
CA SER A 368 -59.61 28.61 16.05
C SER A 368 -60.77 29.53 16.45
N HIS A 369 -61.07 30.58 15.67
CA HIS A 369 -62.14 31.54 16.00
C HIS A 369 -63.54 31.17 15.49
N ARG A 370 -63.71 30.03 14.79
CA ARG A 370 -65.04 29.63 14.27
C ARG A 370 -65.72 28.51 15.06
N LYS A 371 -65.03 27.85 15.99
CA LYS A 371 -65.64 26.89 16.93
C LYS A 371 -66.30 27.56 18.16
N ALA A 372 -66.06 28.84 18.40
CA ALA A 372 -66.56 29.55 19.58
C ALA A 372 -68.07 29.90 19.55
N HIS A 373 -68.84 29.47 18.55
CA HIS A 373 -70.27 29.79 18.45
C HIS A 373 -71.21 28.58 18.63
N MET A 374 -70.68 27.38 18.94
CA MET A 374 -71.50 26.17 19.13
C MET A 374 -71.15 25.32 20.37
N GLU A 375 -70.36 25.81 21.32
CA GLU A 375 -70.07 25.09 22.58
C GLU A 375 -70.30 25.97 23.81
N ASP A 376 -71.58 26.26 24.10
CA ASP A 376 -72.03 26.49 25.48
C ASP A 376 -72.48 25.14 26.04
N THR A 377 -71.55 24.33 26.56
CA THR A 377 -71.75 23.58 27.81
C THR A 377 -70.49 22.80 28.23
N SER A 378 -70.04 23.09 29.45
CA SER A 378 -69.47 22.15 30.41
C SER A 378 -67.98 21.75 30.33
N ILE A 379 -67.19 22.52 31.09
CA ILE A 379 -66.25 22.06 32.15
C ILE A 379 -64.97 21.31 31.71
N CYS A 380 -63.89 22.10 31.69
CA CYS A 380 -62.69 22.00 32.54
C CYS A 380 -61.88 20.68 32.57
N GLY A 381 -60.59 20.81 32.21
CA GLY A 381 -59.52 20.38 33.11
C GLY A 381 -58.29 19.70 32.50
N GLN A 382 -57.22 20.49 32.31
CA GLN A 382 -55.78 20.15 32.49
C GLN A 382 -55.16 19.20 31.42
N GLN A 383 -53.98 19.43 30.83
CA GLN A 383 -52.71 20.04 31.31
C GLN A 383 -51.72 20.26 30.12
N PRO A 384 -50.41 20.60 30.32
CA PRO A 384 -49.78 21.87 29.92
C PRO A 384 -48.93 21.83 28.63
N GLU A 385 -48.89 22.96 27.91
CA GLU A 385 -47.89 23.26 26.88
C GLU A 385 -46.57 23.72 27.54
N ALA A 386 -45.47 23.05 27.24
CA ALA A 386 -44.12 23.45 27.64
C ALA A 386 -43.57 24.51 26.67
N PRO A 387 -42.81 25.53 27.14
CA PRO A 387 -42.25 26.54 26.27
C PRO A 387 -41.05 25.97 25.51
N LEU A 388 -41.21 25.80 24.20
CA LEU A 388 -40.12 25.56 23.25
C LEU A 388 -39.20 26.79 23.22
N HIS A 389 -38.16 26.77 24.07
CA HIS A 389 -37.01 27.64 23.93
C HIS A 389 -36.33 27.34 22.60
N ARG A 390 -36.52 28.25 21.65
CA ARG A 390 -35.85 28.29 20.34
C ARG A 390 -34.36 28.57 20.57
N ALA A 391 -33.55 27.53 20.72
CA ALA A 391 -32.11 27.64 20.64
C ALA A 391 -31.73 28.02 19.20
N ARG A 392 -31.31 29.26 18.98
CA ARG A 392 -30.62 29.67 17.76
C ARG A 392 -29.31 28.89 17.68
N ALA A 393 -29.24 27.88 16.82
CA ALA A 393 -27.97 27.41 16.30
C ALA A 393 -27.41 28.51 15.39
N GLN A 394 -26.65 29.45 15.96
CA GLN A 394 -25.75 30.28 15.18
C GLN A 394 -24.67 29.34 14.63
N LEU A 395 -24.65 29.16 13.31
CA LEU A 395 -23.44 28.77 12.61
C LEU A 395 -22.31 29.72 13.05
N PRO A 396 -21.14 29.22 13.45
CA PRO A 396 -20.12 30.07 14.03
C PRO A 396 -19.64 31.03 12.95
N ALA A 397 -19.59 32.32 13.28
CA ALA A 397 -19.11 33.39 12.41
C ALA A 397 -17.73 33.12 11.79
N THR A 398 -17.00 32.14 12.32
CA THR A 398 -15.74 31.59 11.81
C THR A 398 -15.85 30.96 10.43
N MET A 399 -16.96 30.30 10.07
CA MET A 399 -17.15 29.66 8.75
C MET A 399 -17.34 30.69 7.62
N LEU A 400 -18.09 31.76 7.91
CA LEU A 400 -18.34 32.84 6.95
C LEU A 400 -17.09 33.71 6.76
N LEU A 401 -16.32 33.93 7.83
CA LEU A 401 -15.01 34.57 7.79
C LEU A 401 -13.95 33.70 7.07
N LEU A 402 -14.03 32.38 7.17
CA LEU A 402 -13.15 31.44 6.44
C LEU A 402 -13.44 31.45 4.93
N LEU A 403 -14.71 31.45 4.53
CA LEU A 403 -15.08 31.54 3.11
C LEU A 403 -14.68 32.88 2.49
N LEU A 404 -14.83 33.99 3.23
CA LEU A 404 -14.31 35.30 2.83
C LEU A 404 -12.77 35.31 2.76
N GLY A 405 -12.09 34.64 3.70
CA GLY A 405 -10.64 34.49 3.72
C GLY A 405 -10.11 33.68 2.54
N ILE A 406 -10.77 32.57 2.19
CA ILE A 406 -10.42 31.73 1.03
C ILE A 406 -10.61 32.52 -0.28
N LEU A 407 -11.71 33.27 -0.41
CA LEU A 407 -11.95 34.14 -1.57
C LEU A 407 -10.85 35.21 -1.69
N PHE A 408 -10.44 35.81 -0.56
CA PHE A 408 -9.39 36.83 -0.53
C PHE A 408 -8.01 36.25 -0.88
N LEU A 409 -7.71 35.04 -0.41
CA LEU A 409 -6.45 34.34 -0.72
C LEU A 409 -6.39 33.97 -2.21
N HIS A 410 -7.50 33.52 -2.79
CA HIS A 410 -7.58 33.22 -4.23
C HIS A 410 -7.38 34.46 -5.10
N VAL A 411 -8.00 35.59 -4.73
CA VAL A 411 -7.80 36.88 -5.42
C VAL A 411 -6.35 37.35 -5.28
N ALA A 412 -5.74 37.20 -4.09
CA ALA A 412 -4.34 37.58 -3.88
C ALA A 412 -3.35 36.76 -4.73
N VAL A 413 -3.57 35.45 -4.85
CA VAL A 413 -2.74 34.57 -5.70
C VAL A 413 -2.89 34.94 -7.18
N LEU A 414 -4.11 35.23 -7.65
CA LEU A 414 -4.34 35.68 -9.02
C LEU A 414 -3.66 37.02 -9.33
N VAL A 415 -3.67 37.96 -8.38
CA VAL A 415 -2.97 39.25 -8.53
C VAL A 415 -1.46 39.04 -8.58
N LEU A 416 -0.89 38.18 -7.73
CA LEU A 416 0.55 37.89 -7.73
C LEU A 416 1.00 37.21 -9.03
N LEU A 417 0.21 36.27 -9.55
CA LEU A 417 0.48 35.63 -10.84
C LEU A 417 0.40 36.65 -11.98
N PHE A 418 -0.58 37.56 -11.96
CA PHE A 418 -0.71 38.61 -12.96
C PHE A 418 0.48 39.58 -12.94
N VAL A 419 0.92 40.02 -11.75
CA VAL A 419 2.11 40.88 -11.59
C VAL A 419 3.37 40.17 -12.05
N SER A 420 3.56 38.89 -11.70
CA SER A 420 4.71 38.09 -12.15
C SER A 420 4.75 37.96 -13.68
N THR A 421 3.58 37.81 -14.31
CA THR A 421 3.45 37.74 -15.77
C THR A 421 3.81 39.08 -16.43
N ILE A 422 3.34 40.21 -15.88
CA ILE A 422 3.69 41.55 -16.39
C ILE A 422 5.19 41.84 -16.25
N VAL A 423 5.79 41.50 -15.10
CA VAL A 423 7.23 41.70 -14.86
C VAL A 423 8.06 40.84 -15.82
N SER A 424 7.64 39.60 -16.08
CA SER A 424 8.32 38.71 -17.03
C SER A 424 8.22 39.21 -18.47
N VAL A 425 7.07 39.77 -18.88
CA VAL A 425 6.90 40.38 -20.21
C VAL A 425 7.68 41.69 -20.36
N SER A 426 7.79 42.49 -19.30
CA SER A 426 8.57 43.72 -19.31
C SER A 426 10.08 43.48 -19.31
N ALA A 427 10.55 42.39 -18.68
CA ALA A 427 11.97 42.02 -18.66
C ALA A 427 12.45 41.41 -19.99
N GLY A 428 11.55 40.79 -20.76
CA GLY A 428 11.86 40.24 -22.10
C GLY A 428 11.90 41.27 -23.24
N GLY A 429 11.58 42.54 -22.98
CA GLY A 429 11.52 43.61 -23.99
C GLY A 429 12.75 44.50 -24.09
N GLN A 430 13.81 44.24 -23.31
CA GLN A 430 15.13 44.88 -23.46
C GLN A 430 16.16 43.83 -23.87
N GLY A 431 16.08 43.40 -25.12
CA GLY A 431 17.06 42.55 -25.80
C GLY A 431 17.32 43.07 -27.20
#